data_AF-A0A850NDW5-F1
#
_entry.id   AF-A0A850NDW5-F1
#
_cell.length_a   1.000
_cell.length_b   1.000
_cell.length_c   1.000
_cell.angle_alpha   90.00
_cell.angle_beta   90.00
_cell.angle_gamma   90.00
#
_symmetry.space_group_name_H-M   'P 1'
#
loop_
_entity.id
_entity.type
_entity.pdbx_description
1 polymer ?
#
loop_
_entity_poly.entity_id
_entity_poly.type
_entity_poly.pdbx_seq_one_letter_code
_entity_poly.pdbx_strand_id
1 'polypeptide(L)'
;MSEFFKAELKDRFLEYALERSDYFQIYTLYDEFLKPNYSLEYVQKLVREILDYDSTLLDVMGGNGLDIFMLASTSGTEDFLEEGGFMNLYVREEEKWDTFLGQLSGMPKLTKEEKKQIKKAAPDLKREKLMLMGLISAVAVSFLFTLISIFNETLLKPEYVPADEFERRMEQLREQYILENQKLQLDLREAQHILDSIQE
;
A
#
# COMPACT_ATOMS: atom_id res chain seq x y z
N MET A 1 -7.12 2.44 6.22
CA MET A 1 -8.08 1.36 6.56
C MET A 1 -7.69 0.82 7.92
N SER A 2 -8.63 0.66 8.84
CA SER A 2 -8.32 0.08 10.16
C SER A 2 -7.95 -1.41 10.03
N GLU A 3 -7.07 -1.91 10.90
CA GLU A 3 -6.62 -3.31 10.91
C GLU A 3 -7.77 -4.27 11.16
N PHE A 4 -8.78 -3.86 11.94
CA PHE A 4 -10.04 -4.60 12.11
C PHE A 4 -10.71 -4.91 10.77
N PHE A 5 -10.87 -3.91 9.90
CA PHE A 5 -11.49 -4.09 8.58
C PHE A 5 -10.64 -4.98 7.66
N LYS A 6 -9.32 -4.99 7.84
CA LYS A 6 -8.46 -5.91 7.09
C LYS A 6 -8.65 -7.35 7.57
N ALA A 7 -8.78 -7.56 8.89
CA ALA A 7 -9.07 -8.87 9.46
C ALA A 7 -10.44 -9.38 9.00
N GLU A 8 -11.48 -8.55 9.06
CA GLU A 8 -12.81 -8.85 8.52
C GLU A 8 -12.76 -9.26 7.05
N LEU A 9 -11.99 -8.50 6.25
CA LEU A 9 -11.91 -8.75 4.82
C LEU A 9 -11.21 -10.08 4.50
N LYS A 10 -10.24 -10.49 5.32
CA LYS A 10 -9.57 -11.80 5.21
C LYS A 10 -10.54 -12.92 5.54
N ASP A 11 -11.34 -12.77 6.59
CA ASP A 11 -12.33 -13.79 6.98
C ASP A 11 -13.38 -13.97 5.89
N ARG A 12 -13.97 -12.87 5.41
CA ARG A 12 -14.95 -12.94 4.32
C ARG A 12 -14.37 -13.50 3.02
N PHE A 13 -13.07 -13.29 2.79
CA PHE A 13 -12.37 -13.91 1.67
C PHE A 13 -12.28 -15.42 1.83
N LEU A 14 -11.95 -15.92 3.03
CA LEU A 14 -11.88 -17.35 3.30
C LEU A 14 -13.28 -18.00 3.25
N GLU A 15 -14.31 -17.31 3.73
CA GLU A 15 -15.71 -17.74 3.60
C GLU A 15 -16.09 -17.90 2.12
N TYR A 16 -15.80 -16.89 1.30
CA TYR A 16 -16.03 -16.96 -0.14
C TYR A 16 -15.22 -18.10 -0.80
N ALA A 17 -13.98 -18.34 -0.35
CA ALA A 17 -13.18 -19.44 -0.86
C ALA A 17 -13.77 -20.81 -0.50
N LEU A 18 -14.34 -20.98 0.70
CA LEU A 18 -15.01 -22.21 1.14
C LEU A 18 -16.31 -22.51 0.39
N GLU A 19 -17.04 -21.47 -0.01
CA GLU A 19 -18.26 -21.64 -0.81
C GLU A 19 -17.96 -22.20 -2.21
N ARG A 20 -16.69 -22.18 -2.64
CA ARG A 20 -16.25 -22.66 -3.95
C ARG A 20 -15.63 -24.05 -3.86
N SER A 21 -16.04 -24.91 -4.78
CA SER A 21 -15.48 -26.26 -4.93
C SER A 21 -14.37 -26.36 -5.99
N ASP A 22 -14.03 -25.26 -6.65
CA ASP A 22 -13.10 -25.18 -7.77
C ASP A 22 -11.92 -24.24 -7.49
N TYR A 23 -10.81 -24.47 -8.19
CA TYR A 23 -9.72 -23.51 -8.22
C TYR A 23 -10.16 -22.23 -8.94
N PHE A 24 -9.94 -21.07 -8.32
CA PHE A 24 -10.32 -19.77 -8.88
C PHE A 24 -9.12 -18.83 -9.02
N GLN A 25 -9.22 -17.88 -9.95
CA GLN A 25 -8.16 -16.90 -10.19
C GLN A 25 -8.25 -15.71 -9.23
N ILE A 26 -7.11 -15.11 -8.90
CA ILE A 26 -7.06 -13.85 -8.15
C ILE A 26 -7.85 -12.73 -8.85
N TYR A 27 -7.84 -12.71 -10.18
CA TYR A 27 -8.62 -11.74 -10.96
C TYR A 27 -10.13 -11.91 -10.78
N THR A 28 -10.61 -13.16 -10.70
CA THR A 28 -12.02 -13.46 -10.39
C THR A 28 -12.40 -12.88 -9.04
N LEU A 29 -11.52 -13.02 -8.04
CA LEU A 29 -11.75 -12.43 -6.72
C LEU A 29 -11.83 -10.89 -6.78
N TYR A 30 -10.93 -10.27 -7.53
CA TYR A 30 -10.94 -8.83 -7.71
C TYR A 30 -12.25 -8.35 -8.33
N ASP A 31 -12.69 -8.96 -9.42
CA ASP A 31 -13.88 -8.54 -10.16
C ASP A 31 -15.20 -8.85 -9.41
N GLU A 32 -15.27 -9.96 -8.68
CA GLU A 32 -16.51 -10.38 -7.99
C GLU A 32 -16.66 -9.80 -6.58
N PHE A 33 -15.56 -9.65 -5.83
CA PHE A 33 -15.64 -9.38 -4.39
C PHE A 33 -15.16 -7.98 -4.00
N LEU A 34 -14.24 -7.39 -4.77
CA LEU A 34 -13.46 -6.21 -4.31
C LEU A 34 -13.62 -4.96 -5.19
N LYS A 35 -14.19 -5.10 -6.38
CA LYS A 35 -14.45 -3.98 -7.29
C LYS A 35 -15.68 -3.17 -6.83
N PRO A 36 -15.65 -1.82 -6.90
CA PRO A 36 -14.56 -0.95 -7.35
C PRO A 36 -13.65 -0.45 -6.21
N ASN A 37 -13.83 -0.93 -4.98
CA ASN A 37 -13.30 -0.27 -3.79
C ASN A 37 -11.82 -0.56 -3.50
N TYR A 38 -11.25 -1.60 -4.12
CA TYR A 38 -9.87 -2.03 -3.91
C TYR A 38 -9.16 -2.20 -5.25
N SER A 39 -7.83 -2.32 -5.22
CA SER A 39 -6.99 -2.59 -6.41
C SER A 39 -6.62 -4.08 -6.49
N LEU A 40 -6.32 -4.57 -7.70
CA LEU A 40 -5.83 -5.94 -7.89
C LEU A 40 -4.55 -6.23 -7.07
N GLU A 41 -3.65 -5.25 -6.99
CA GLU A 41 -2.42 -5.35 -6.19
C GLU A 41 -2.72 -5.59 -4.70
N TYR A 42 -3.74 -4.91 -4.18
CA TYR A 42 -4.17 -5.11 -2.80
C TYR A 42 -4.70 -6.53 -2.58
N VAL A 43 -5.41 -7.10 -3.55
CA VAL A 43 -5.87 -8.49 -3.50
C VAL A 43 -4.71 -9.47 -3.41
N GLN A 44 -3.72 -9.30 -4.28
CA GLN A 44 -2.52 -10.14 -4.28
C GLN A 44 -1.78 -10.06 -2.94
N LYS A 45 -1.71 -8.85 -2.35
CA LYS A 45 -1.13 -8.65 -1.03
C LYS A 45 -1.96 -9.35 0.06
N LEU A 46 -3.28 -9.23 0.02
CA LEU A 46 -4.19 -9.87 0.98
C LEU A 46 -4.03 -11.40 0.99
N VAL A 47 -4.00 -12.02 -0.19
CA VAL A 47 -3.79 -13.46 -0.33
C VAL A 47 -2.43 -13.88 0.24
N ARG A 48 -1.37 -13.12 -0.06
CA ARG A 48 -0.05 -13.38 0.53
C ARG A 48 -0.06 -13.29 2.04
N GLU A 49 -0.69 -12.27 2.61
CA GLU A 49 -0.77 -12.12 4.07
C GLU A 49 -1.52 -13.27 4.76
N ILE A 50 -2.51 -13.88 4.09
CA ILE A 50 -3.22 -15.07 4.60
C ILE A 50 -2.30 -16.29 4.57
N LEU A 51 -1.62 -16.52 3.44
CA LEU A 51 -0.70 -17.64 3.26
C LEU A 51 0.54 -17.55 4.15
N ASP A 52 1.04 -16.33 4.39
CA ASP A 52 2.17 -16.07 5.28
C ASP A 52 1.79 -16.34 6.74
N TYR A 53 0.52 -16.16 7.11
CA TYR A 53 0.01 -16.51 8.43
C TYR A 53 -0.11 -18.04 8.57
N ASP A 54 -0.84 -18.67 7.65
CA ASP A 54 -0.96 -20.12 7.60
C ASP A 54 -1.18 -20.58 6.15
N SER A 55 -0.17 -21.27 5.62
CA SER A 55 -0.19 -21.79 4.25
C SER A 55 -1.21 -22.90 4.06
N THR A 56 -1.74 -23.47 5.14
CA THR A 56 -2.77 -24.50 5.07
C THR A 56 -4.14 -23.92 4.82
N LEU A 57 -4.38 -22.60 4.90
CA LEU A 57 -5.71 -22.02 4.68
C LEU A 57 -6.13 -21.97 3.21
N LEU A 58 -5.17 -22.00 2.28
CA LEU A 58 -5.47 -22.00 0.85
C LEU A 58 -4.47 -22.90 0.12
N ASP A 59 -4.97 -23.72 -0.80
CA ASP A 59 -4.12 -24.43 -1.75
C ASP A 59 -3.79 -23.49 -2.93
N VAL A 60 -2.50 -23.39 -3.25
CA VAL A 60 -1.98 -22.46 -4.26
C VAL A 60 -1.35 -23.25 -5.39
N MET A 61 -1.97 -23.19 -6.57
CA MET A 61 -1.35 -23.66 -7.80
C MET A 61 -0.71 -22.48 -8.53
N GLY A 62 0.62 -22.47 -8.56
CA GLY A 62 1.43 -21.47 -9.27
C GLY A 62 2.16 -22.05 -10.48
N GLY A 63 2.10 -21.32 -11.61
CA GLY A 63 2.93 -21.53 -12.80
C GLY A 63 3.96 -20.41 -13.00
N ASN A 64 5.00 -20.66 -13.82
CA ASN A 64 6.19 -19.82 -14.04
C ASN A 64 5.89 -18.37 -14.51
N GLY A 65 5.48 -17.50 -13.59
CA GLY A 65 5.51 -16.05 -13.75
C GLY A 65 4.19 -15.42 -14.19
N LEU A 66 3.46 -14.91 -13.19
CA LEU A 66 2.46 -13.83 -13.24
C LEU A 66 1.01 -14.07 -13.70
N ASP A 67 0.69 -15.02 -14.58
CA ASP A 67 -0.67 -14.99 -15.19
C ASP A 67 -1.65 -16.07 -14.74
N ILE A 68 -1.23 -17.08 -13.97
CA ILE A 68 -2.13 -18.15 -13.50
C ILE A 68 -1.83 -18.44 -12.02
N PHE A 69 -2.41 -17.61 -11.15
CA PHE A 69 -2.52 -17.89 -9.72
C PHE A 69 -3.91 -18.43 -9.45
N MET A 70 -3.97 -19.70 -9.09
CA MET A 70 -5.19 -20.42 -8.78
C MET A 70 -5.23 -20.77 -7.29
N LEU A 71 -6.36 -20.51 -6.64
CA LEU A 71 -6.57 -20.69 -5.21
C LEU A 71 -7.77 -21.60 -4.97
N ALA A 72 -7.70 -22.44 -3.94
CA ALA A 72 -8.83 -23.20 -3.42
C ALA A 72 -8.77 -23.19 -1.89
N SER A 73 -9.92 -23.25 -1.22
CA SER A 73 -9.95 -23.47 0.23
C SER A 73 -9.47 -24.88 0.55
N THR A 74 -8.79 -25.05 1.67
CA THR A 74 -8.48 -26.37 2.22
C THR A 74 -9.49 -26.77 3.30
N SER A 75 -9.40 -28.01 3.81
CA SER A 75 -10.16 -28.43 4.98
C SER A 75 -9.87 -27.62 6.24
N GLY A 76 -8.67 -27.06 6.38
CA GLY A 76 -8.30 -26.26 7.57
C GLY A 76 -8.95 -24.86 7.58
N THR A 77 -9.48 -24.42 6.44
CA THR A 77 -10.14 -23.11 6.30
C THR A 77 -11.43 -23.04 7.11
N GLU A 78 -12.23 -24.13 7.09
CA GLU A 78 -13.51 -24.22 7.79
C GLU A 78 -13.28 -24.19 9.31
N ASP A 79 -12.39 -25.06 9.80
CA ASP A 79 -11.99 -25.09 11.22
C ASP A 79 -11.49 -23.72 11.71
N PHE A 80 -10.65 -23.03 10.91
CA PHE A 80 -10.12 -21.72 11.26
C PHE A 80 -11.20 -20.63 11.38
N LEU A 81 -12.18 -20.63 10.47
CA LEU A 81 -13.30 -19.69 10.53
C LEU A 81 -14.26 -20.00 11.68
N GLU A 82 -14.50 -21.29 11.99
CA GLU A 82 -15.29 -21.69 13.16
C GLU A 82 -14.64 -21.25 14.49
N GLU A 83 -13.31 -21.25 14.57
CA GLU A 83 -12.56 -20.70 15.70
C GLU A 83 -12.60 -19.16 15.79
N GLY A 84 -13.21 -18.50 14.80
CA GLY A 84 -13.48 -17.07 14.74
C GLY A 84 -12.53 -16.27 13.84
N GLY A 85 -11.66 -16.94 13.08
CA GLY A 85 -10.84 -16.32 12.04
C GLY A 85 -9.89 -15.22 12.51
N PHE A 86 -9.44 -14.41 11.55
CA PHE A 86 -8.57 -13.25 11.76
C PHE A 86 -9.24 -12.17 12.61
N MET A 87 -10.56 -12.00 12.53
CA MET A 87 -11.29 -11.00 13.30
C MET A 87 -11.20 -11.27 14.79
N ASN A 88 -11.48 -12.51 15.23
CA ASN A 88 -11.40 -12.88 16.64
C ASN A 88 -9.97 -12.78 17.17
N LEU A 89 -8.98 -13.12 16.34
CA LEU A 89 -7.57 -12.93 16.67
C LEU A 89 -7.23 -11.46 16.91
N TYR A 90 -7.72 -10.57 16.04
CA TYR A 90 -7.52 -9.12 16.20
C TYR A 90 -8.16 -8.60 17.49
N VAL A 91 -9.42 -8.97 17.75
CA VAL A 91 -10.13 -8.56 18.98
C VAL A 91 -9.38 -9.04 20.23
N ARG A 92 -8.92 -10.30 20.25
CA ARG A 92 -8.11 -10.84 21.36
C ARG A 92 -6.78 -10.11 21.53
N GLU A 93 -6.17 -9.64 20.44
CA GLU A 93 -4.95 -8.84 20.53
C GLU A 93 -5.22 -7.45 21.11
N GLU A 94 -6.29 -6.79 20.67
CA GLU A 94 -6.74 -5.50 21.20
C GLU A 94 -7.07 -5.60 22.70
N GLU A 95 -7.80 -6.64 23.11
CA GLU A 95 -8.09 -6.90 24.54
C GLU A 95 -6.82 -7.11 25.38
N LYS A 96 -5.80 -7.78 24.82
CA LYS A 96 -4.49 -7.95 25.49
C LYS A 96 -3.77 -6.62 25.62
N TRP A 97 -3.79 -5.80 24.59
CA TRP A 97 -3.20 -4.46 24.61
C TRP A 97 -3.91 -3.56 25.63
N ASP A 98 -5.24 -3.58 25.66
CA ASP A 98 -6.03 -2.86 26.65
C ASP A 98 -5.76 -3.35 28.06
N THR A 99 -5.64 -4.66 28.26
CA THR A 99 -5.28 -5.24 29.57
C THR A 99 -3.88 -4.80 29.98
N PHE A 100 -2.90 -4.82 29.07
CA PHE A 100 -1.53 -4.38 29.32
C PHE A 100 -1.46 -2.89 29.64
N LEU A 101 -2.17 -2.04 28.90
CA LEU A 101 -2.27 -0.61 29.17
C LEU A 101 -3.02 -0.33 30.48
N GLY A 102 -4.05 -1.12 30.79
CA GLY A 102 -4.73 -1.12 32.08
C GLY A 102 -3.79 -1.45 33.25
N GLN A 103 -2.90 -2.43 33.08
CA GLN A 103 -1.88 -2.76 34.07
C GLN A 103 -0.79 -1.70 34.18
N LEU A 104 -0.36 -1.09 33.07
CA LEU A 104 0.61 0.02 33.07
C LEU A 104 0.04 1.29 33.70
N SER A 105 -1.23 1.61 33.43
CA SER A 105 -1.93 2.76 34.02
C SER A 105 -2.32 2.52 35.48
N GLY A 106 -2.56 1.26 35.84
CA GLY A 106 -2.79 0.78 37.20
C GLY A 106 -1.52 0.59 38.04
N MET A 107 -0.32 0.75 37.47
CA MET A 107 0.90 0.81 38.28
C MET A 107 0.77 2.00 39.25
N PRO A 108 0.82 1.75 40.58
CA PRO A 108 0.77 2.83 41.56
C PRO A 108 1.84 3.86 41.18
N LYS A 109 1.47 5.14 41.08
CA LYS A 109 2.48 6.21 40.93
C LYS A 109 3.48 6.04 42.06
N LEU A 110 4.69 5.59 41.74
CA LEU A 110 5.78 5.35 42.69
C LEU A 110 5.76 6.43 43.76
N THR A 111 5.58 6.01 45.01
CA THR A 111 5.53 6.94 46.14
C THR A 111 6.85 7.70 46.22
N LYS A 112 6.84 8.91 46.82
CA LYS A 112 8.04 9.77 46.89
C LYS A 112 9.24 9.05 47.55
N GLU A 113 8.97 8.03 48.37
CA GLU A 113 9.98 7.21 49.04
C GLU A 113 10.56 6.12 48.12
N GLU A 114 9.73 5.41 47.36
CA GLU A 114 10.18 4.43 46.36
C GLU A 114 11.00 5.10 45.25
N LYS A 115 10.60 6.30 44.80
CA LYS A 115 11.40 7.11 43.86
C LYS A 115 12.76 7.52 44.43
N LYS A 116 12.85 7.71 45.75
CA LYS A 116 14.10 8.05 46.45
C LYS A 116 15.02 6.84 46.59
N GLN A 117 14.47 5.64 46.78
CA GLN A 117 15.24 4.39 46.86
C GLN A 117 15.76 3.97 45.46
N ILE A 118 14.93 4.06 44.42
CA ILE A 118 15.35 3.78 43.03
C ILE A 118 16.44 4.78 42.56
N LYS A 119 16.34 6.06 42.95
CA LYS A 119 17.40 7.06 42.68
C LYS A 119 18.73 6.78 43.39
N LYS A 120 18.72 6.04 44.50
CA LYS A 120 19.95 5.65 45.22
C LYS A 120 20.58 4.37 44.67
N ALA A 121 19.82 3.50 44.02
CA ALA A 121 20.28 2.18 43.57
C ALA A 121 20.77 2.12 42.11
N ALA A 122 20.52 3.13 41.27
CA ALA A 122 20.84 3.03 39.83
C ALA A 122 21.71 4.21 39.31
N PRO A 123 23.05 4.08 39.31
CA PRO A 123 23.93 5.02 38.64
C PRO A 123 23.88 4.93 37.09
N ASP A 124 23.52 3.76 36.53
CA ASP A 124 23.53 3.53 35.06
C ASP A 124 22.30 4.05 34.31
N LEU A 125 21.13 4.18 34.97
CA LEU A 125 19.87 4.55 34.32
C LEU A 125 19.89 5.97 33.72
N LYS A 126 20.78 6.86 34.20
CA LYS A 126 20.91 8.20 33.64
C LYS A 126 21.56 8.19 32.27
N ARG A 127 22.54 7.31 32.05
CA ARG A 127 23.26 7.19 30.77
C ARG A 127 22.38 6.56 29.71
N GLU A 128 21.63 5.52 30.08
CA GLU A 128 20.65 4.87 29.22
C GLU A 128 19.52 5.83 28.82
N LYS A 129 18.97 6.62 29.76
CA LYS A 129 17.98 7.64 29.42
C LYS A 129 18.53 8.74 28.50
N LEU A 130 19.79 9.11 28.66
CA LEU A 130 20.44 10.09 27.78
C LEU A 130 20.63 9.51 26.37
N MET A 131 21.06 8.24 26.27
CA MET A 131 21.17 7.53 25.00
C MET A 131 19.81 7.36 24.31
N LEU A 132 18.76 7.01 25.07
CA LEU A 132 17.41 6.87 24.55
C LEU A 132 16.88 8.21 24.01
N MET A 133 17.07 9.30 24.76
CA MET A 133 16.71 10.65 24.29
C MET A 133 17.53 11.08 23.07
N GLY A 134 18.81 10.70 23.02
CA GLY A 134 19.67 10.91 21.84
C GLY A 134 19.17 10.14 20.62
N LEU A 135 18.76 8.88 20.79
CA LEU A 135 18.19 8.06 19.73
C LEU A 135 16.88 8.64 19.20
N ILE A 136 15.97 9.03 20.11
CA ILE A 136 14.70 9.68 19.76
C ILE A 136 14.96 10.99 19.00
N SER A 137 15.93 11.79 19.45
CA SER A 137 16.33 13.02 18.77
C SER A 137 16.93 12.74 17.39
N ALA A 138 17.75 11.71 17.23
CA ALA A 138 18.36 11.36 15.95
C ALA A 138 17.31 10.91 14.93
N VAL A 139 16.34 10.10 15.37
CA VAL A 139 15.21 9.67 14.53
C VAL A 139 14.34 10.87 14.15
N ALA A 140 14.02 11.76 15.09
CA ALA A 140 13.23 12.96 14.83
C ALA A 140 13.94 13.91 13.84
N VAL A 141 15.26 14.09 13.97
CA VAL A 141 16.04 14.91 13.03
C VAL A 141 16.11 14.25 11.65
N SER A 142 16.31 12.93 11.58
CA SER A 142 16.28 12.19 10.31
C SER A 142 14.93 12.33 9.59
N PHE A 143 13.83 12.25 10.35
CA PHE A 143 12.47 12.43 9.84
C PHE A 143 12.19 13.88 9.39
N LEU A 144 12.65 14.87 10.14
CA LEU A 144 12.56 16.28 9.73
C LEU A 144 13.39 16.54 8.48
N PHE A 145 14.57 15.93 8.37
CA PHE A 145 15.44 16.07 7.19
C PHE A 145 14.81 15.43 5.95
N THR A 146 14.17 14.26 6.06
CA THR A 146 13.45 13.66 4.94
C THR A 146 12.24 14.49 4.52
N LEU A 147 11.48 15.04 5.46
CA LEU A 147 10.39 15.97 5.15
C LEU A 147 10.88 17.23 4.42
N ILE A 148 11.97 17.84 4.89
CA ILE A 148 12.57 19.03 4.25
C ILE A 148 13.15 18.67 2.89
N SER A 149 13.76 17.49 2.72
CA SER A 149 14.30 17.03 1.44
C SER A 149 13.20 16.81 0.40
N ILE A 150 12.09 16.17 0.80
CA ILE A 150 10.93 15.97 -0.08
C ILE A 150 10.34 17.33 -0.47
N PHE A 151 10.24 18.27 0.48
CA PHE A 151 9.71 19.61 0.24
C PHE A 151 10.64 20.44 -0.66
N ASN A 152 11.96 20.34 -0.47
CA ASN A 152 12.93 21.04 -1.32
C ASN A 152 13.04 20.43 -2.73
N GLU A 153 12.95 19.10 -2.89
CA GLU A 153 12.96 18.49 -4.23
C GLU A 153 11.70 18.82 -5.03
N THR A 154 10.53 18.90 -4.37
CA THR A 154 9.26 19.22 -5.04
C THR A 154 9.07 20.72 -5.30
N LEU A 155 9.73 21.60 -4.54
CA LEU A 155 9.48 23.06 -4.61
C LEU A 155 10.69 23.89 -5.10
N LEU A 156 11.93 23.37 -5.09
CA LEU A 156 13.15 24.10 -5.46
C LEU A 156 13.90 23.56 -6.70
N LYS A 157 13.38 22.54 -7.40
CA LYS A 157 13.93 22.10 -8.70
C LYS A 157 12.87 22.00 -9.83
N PRO A 158 12.10 23.04 -10.15
CA PRO A 158 11.82 23.21 -11.57
C PRO A 158 13.15 23.60 -12.20
N GLU A 159 13.67 22.77 -13.09
CA GLU A 159 14.76 23.14 -13.98
C GLU A 159 14.37 24.48 -14.62
N TYR A 160 15.00 25.59 -14.18
CA TYR A 160 14.69 26.92 -14.68
C TYR A 160 15.16 26.98 -16.12
N VAL A 161 14.28 26.62 -17.04
CA VAL A 161 14.48 26.84 -18.47
C VAL A 161 14.40 28.36 -18.66
N PRO A 162 15.49 29.04 -19.05
CA PRO A 162 15.45 30.47 -19.34
C PRO A 162 14.32 30.74 -20.34
N ALA A 163 13.55 31.82 -20.16
CA ALA A 163 12.40 32.14 -21.01
C ALA A 163 12.74 32.06 -22.52
N ASP A 164 13.97 32.42 -22.87
CA ASP A 164 14.55 32.38 -24.20
C ASP A 164 14.59 30.97 -24.82
N GLU A 165 14.89 29.94 -24.02
CA GLU A 165 14.91 28.54 -24.48
C GLU A 165 13.50 27.97 -24.59
N PHE A 166 12.60 28.40 -23.70
CA PHE A 166 11.19 28.02 -23.77
C PHE A 166 10.53 28.60 -25.03
N GLU A 167 10.75 29.88 -25.32
CA GLU A 167 10.25 30.54 -26.54
C GLU A 167 10.77 29.84 -27.80
N ARG A 168 12.08 29.52 -27.87
CA ARG A 168 12.63 28.77 -29.00
C ARG A 168 11.98 27.40 -29.20
N ARG A 169 11.76 26.64 -28.12
CA ARG A 169 11.10 25.32 -28.23
C ARG A 169 9.65 25.45 -28.64
N MET A 170 8.95 26.48 -28.17
CA MET A 170 7.57 26.77 -28.57
C MET A 170 7.48 27.18 -30.04
N GLU A 171 8.42 27.98 -30.55
CA GLU A 171 8.51 28.35 -31.96
C GLU A 171 8.73 27.11 -32.85
N GLN A 172 9.67 26.24 -32.47
CA GLN A 172 9.94 24.98 -33.17
C GLN A 172 8.72 24.05 -33.19
N LEU A 173 7.99 23.95 -32.07
CA LEU A 173 6.76 23.16 -31.99
C LEU A 173 5.69 23.73 -32.93
N ARG A 174 5.56 25.06 -32.97
CA ARG A 174 4.58 25.75 -33.82
C ARG A 174 4.89 25.56 -35.31
N GLU A 175 6.16 25.66 -35.70
CA GLU A 175 6.59 25.39 -37.08
C GLU A 175 6.31 23.94 -37.49
N GLN A 176 6.58 22.96 -36.61
CA GLN A 176 6.23 21.56 -36.86
C GLN A 176 4.72 21.37 -37.07
N TYR A 177 3.88 21.97 -36.23
CA TYR A 177 2.43 21.88 -36.36
C TYR A 177 1.89 22.50 -37.67
N ILE A 178 2.51 23.58 -38.15
CA ILE A 178 2.12 24.22 -39.42
C ILE A 178 2.47 23.31 -40.60
N LEU A 179 3.68 22.73 -40.60
CA LEU A 179 4.11 21.81 -41.64
C LEU A 179 3.24 20.54 -41.68
N GLU A 180 2.92 19.99 -40.51
CA GLU A 180 2.06 18.81 -40.41
C GLU A 180 0.63 19.11 -40.91
N ASN A 181 0.07 20.27 -40.56
CA ASN A 181 -1.24 20.68 -41.08
C ASN A 181 -1.25 20.86 -42.61
N GLN A 182 -0.19 21.44 -43.18
CA GLN A 182 -0.09 21.61 -44.64
C GLN A 182 -0.02 20.25 -45.34
N LYS A 183 0.74 19.31 -44.78
CA LYS A 183 0.81 17.94 -45.29
C LYS A 183 -0.56 17.26 -45.23
N LEU A 184 -1.24 17.32 -44.08
CA LEU A 184 -2.58 16.74 -43.93
C LEU A 184 -3.60 17.37 -44.89
N GLN A 185 -3.52 18.67 -45.17
CA GLN A 185 -4.38 19.32 -46.16
C GLN A 185 -4.11 18.89 -47.60
N LEU A 186 -2.87 18.54 -47.93
CA LEU A 186 -2.51 17.99 -49.23
C LEU A 186 -3.02 16.55 -49.34
N ASP A 187 -2.76 15.72 -48.33
CA ASP A 187 -3.21 14.33 -48.28
C ASP A 187 -4.75 14.25 -48.36
N LEU A 188 -5.46 15.17 -47.70
CA LEU A 188 -6.92 15.27 -47.80
C LEU A 188 -7.40 15.65 -49.20
N ARG A 189 -6.71 16.58 -49.89
CA ARG A 189 -7.06 16.97 -51.26
C ARG A 189 -6.80 15.85 -52.25
N GLU A 190 -5.71 15.12 -52.09
CA GLU A 190 -5.40 13.95 -52.91
C GLU A 190 -6.42 12.83 -52.68
N ALA A 191 -6.77 12.54 -51.43
CA ALA A 191 -7.82 11.58 -51.10
C ALA A 191 -9.18 11.98 -51.67
N GLN A 192 -9.56 13.27 -51.62
CA GLN A 192 -10.78 13.78 -52.24
C GLN A 192 -10.77 13.62 -53.76
N HIS A 193 -9.66 13.96 -54.42
CA HIS A 193 -9.54 13.79 -55.87
C HIS A 193 -9.63 12.31 -56.29
N ILE A 194 -9.05 11.40 -55.51
CA ILE A 194 -9.17 9.95 -55.73
C ILE A 194 -10.62 9.50 -55.58
N LEU A 195 -11.32 9.94 -54.52
CA LEU A 195 -12.73 9.61 -54.31
C LEU A 195 -13.61 10.13 -55.44
N ASP A 196 -13.42 11.38 -55.87
CA ASP A 196 -14.17 11.99 -56.98
C ASP A 196 -13.92 11.23 -58.29
N SER A 197 -12.70 10.76 -58.55
CA SER A 197 -12.36 9.96 -59.74
C SER A 197 -12.92 8.53 -59.76
N ILE A 198 -13.35 8.01 -58.60
CA ILE A 198 -14.00 6.70 -58.47
C ILE A 198 -15.52 6.82 -58.58
N GLN A 199 -16.06 8.04 -58.43
CA GLN A 199 -17.49 8.33 -58.45
C GLN A 199 -18.04 8.71 -59.85
N GLU A 200 -17.16 8.95 -60.83
CA GLU A 200 -17.46 8.98 -62.28
C GLU A 200 -17.36 7.59 -62.92
#